data_AF-A0A3B4UCQ2-F1
#
_entry.id   AF-A0A3B4UCQ2-F1
#
_cell.length_a   1.000
_cell.length_b   1.000
_cell.length_c   1.000
_cell.angle_alpha   90.00
_cell.angle_beta   90.00
_cell.angle_gamma   90.00
#
_symmetry.space_group_name_H-M   'P 1'
#
loop_
_entity.id
_entity.type
_entity.pdbx_description
1 polymer ?
#
loop_
_entity_poly.entity_id
_entity_poly.type
_entity_poly.pdbx_seq_one_letter_code
_entity_poly.pdbx_strand_id
1 'polypeptide(L)' 'KLTFYLSDFLSVLFSLFMETEANYERLRIGGLVCASFLVAGGLGVLLCKKAEDDSSEI' A
#
# COMPACT_ATOMS: atom_id res chain seq x y z
N LYS A 1 4.20 4.85 14.55
CA LYS A 1 3.17 3.87 14.12
C LYS A 1 3.04 3.82 12.59
N LEU A 2 2.76 4.94 11.91
CA LEU A 2 2.65 4.97 10.44
C LEU A 2 3.91 4.54 9.68
N THR A 3 5.10 4.97 10.15
CA THR A 3 6.39 4.63 9.54
C THR A 3 6.70 3.12 9.58
N PHE A 4 6.27 2.44 10.65
CA PHE A 4 6.39 0.99 10.79
C PHE A 4 5.50 0.26 9.78
N TYR A 5 4.26 0.75 9.58
CA TYR A 5 3.34 0.19 8.59
C TYR A 5 3.87 0.33 7.15
N LEU A 6 4.47 1.48 6.83
CA LEU A 6 5.07 1.71 5.52
C LEU A 6 6.29 0.80 5.28
N SER A 7 7.13 0.55 6.30
CA SER A 7 8.28 -0.35 6.17
C SER A 7 7.86 -1.81 5.98
N ASP A 8 6.85 -2.29 6.72
CA ASP A 8 6.31 -3.63 6.56
C ASP A 8 5.70 -3.82 5.15
N PHE A 9 4.95 -2.82 4.68
CA PHE A 9 4.33 -2.88 3.36
C PHE A 9 5.36 -2.88 2.22
N LEU A 10 6.41 -2.05 2.33
CA LEU A 10 7.52 -2.03 1.37
C LEU A 10 8.31 -3.34 1.38
N SER A 11 8.50 -3.95 2.55
CA SER A 11 9.19 -5.25 2.69
C SER A 11 8.41 -6.37 1.99
N VAL A 12 7.08 -6.43 2.17
CA VAL A 12 6.22 -7.41 1.50
C VAL A 12 6.23 -7.21 -0.02
N LEU A 13 6.16 -5.95 -0.51
CA LEU A 13 6.28 -5.61 -1.92
C LEU A 13 7.62 -6.07 -2.52
N PHE A 14 8.71 -5.83 -1.81
CA PHE A 14 10.05 -6.22 -2.24
C PHE A 14 10.22 -7.74 -2.32
N SER A 15 9.72 -8.47 -1.32
CA SER A 15 9.73 -9.93 -1.27
C SER A 15 8.91 -10.54 -2.43
N LEU A 16 7.76 -9.95 -2.74
CA LEU A 16 6.89 -10.39 -3.84
C LEU A 16 7.52 -10.10 -5.22
N PHE A 17 8.20 -8.96 -5.36
CA PHE A 17 8.98 -8.64 -6.56
C PHE A 17 10.14 -9.62 -6.79
N MET A 18 10.89 -9.95 -5.74
CA MET A 18 11.99 -10.93 -5.82
C MET A 18 11.49 -12.34 -6.16
N GLU A 19 10.36 -12.77 -5.59
CA GLU A 19 9.80 -14.10 -5.87
C GLU A 19 9.29 -14.23 -7.32
N THR A 20 8.93 -13.11 -7.97
CA THR A 20 8.27 -13.12 -9.28
C THR A 20 9.22 -12.80 -10.45
N GLU A 21 10.51 -12.58 -10.19
CA GLU A 21 11.52 -12.20 -11.20
C GLU A 21 11.62 -13.20 -12.38
N ALA A 22 11.24 -14.47 -12.18
CA ALA A 22 11.30 -15.50 -13.22
C ALA A 22 10.14 -15.48 -14.25
N ASN A 23 9.11 -14.63 -14.10
CA ASN A 23 7.94 -14.64 -15.00
C ASN A 23 7.39 -13.21 -15.27
N TYR A 24 7.94 -12.57 -16.29
CA TYR A 24 7.68 -11.16 -16.67
C TYR A 24 6.21 -10.80 -16.91
N GLU A 25 5.40 -11.72 -17.45
CA GLU A 25 3.98 -11.43 -17.75
C GLU A 25 3.14 -11.36 -16.48
N ARG A 26 3.46 -12.20 -15.50
CA ARG A 26 2.76 -12.28 -14.21
C ARG A 26 3.20 -11.13 -13.27
N LEU A 27 4.44 -10.67 -13.40
CA LEU A 27 4.97 -9.51 -12.68
C LEU A 27 4.16 -8.24 -12.96
N ARG A 28 3.71 -8.04 -14.21
CA ARG A 28 2.95 -6.85 -14.62
C ARG A 28 1.56 -6.80 -13.99
N ILE A 29 0.84 -7.93 -13.99
CA ILE A 29 -0.48 -8.03 -13.33
C ILE A 29 -0.34 -7.92 -11.82
N GLY A 30 0.63 -8.60 -11.22
CA GLY A 30 0.87 -8.58 -9.77
C GLY A 30 1.23 -7.19 -9.27
N GLY A 31 2.13 -6.50 -9.99
CA GLY A 31 2.50 -5.12 -9.70
C GLY A 31 1.33 -4.14 -9.82
N LEU A 32 0.48 -4.28 -10.83
CA LEU A 32 -0.68 -3.40 -11.03
C LEU A 32 -1.73 -3.56 -9.92
N VAL A 33 -2.04 -4.80 -9.51
CA VAL A 33 -2.97 -5.09 -8.40
C VAL A 33 -2.40 -4.57 -7.08
N CYS A 34 -1.11 -4.77 -6.84
CA CYS A 34 -0.46 -4.30 -5.62
C CYS A 34 -0.40 -2.76 -5.55
N ALA A 35 -0.10 -2.09 -6.66
CA ALA A 35 -0.14 -0.63 -6.75
C ALA A 35 -1.56 -0.08 -6.52
N SER A 36 -2.59 -0.75 -7.04
CA SER A 36 -3.99 -0.38 -6.83
C SER A 36 -4.38 -0.47 -5.35
N PHE A 37 -3.97 -1.55 -4.68
CA PHE A 37 -4.19 -1.73 -3.24
C PHE A 37 -3.42 -0.71 -2.39
N LEU A 38 -2.19 -0.36 -2.78
CA LEU A 38 -1.40 0.66 -2.10
C LEU A 38 -2.06 2.04 -2.21
N VAL A 39 -2.55 2.40 -3.40
CA VAL A 39 -3.26 3.67 -3.61
C VAL A 39 -4.56 3.71 -2.82
N ALA A 40 -5.37 2.64 -2.86
CA ALA A 40 -6.62 2.55 -2.10
C ALA A 40 -6.39 2.56 -0.59
N GLY A 41 -5.38 1.82 -0.09
CA GLY A 41 -5.00 1.81 1.31
C GLY A 41 -4.46 3.15 1.78
N GLY A 42 -3.61 3.80 0.98
CA GLY A 42 -3.09 5.14 1.27
C GLY A 42 -4.19 6.21 1.30
N LEU A 43 -5.11 6.19 0.35
CA LEU A 43 -6.29 7.06 0.33
C LEU A 43 -7.22 6.80 1.52
N GLY A 44 -7.43 5.53 1.88
CA GLY A 44 -8.24 5.15 3.04
C GLY A 44 -7.68 5.73 4.34
N VAL A 45 -6.36 5.63 4.54
CA VAL A 45 -5.69 6.23 5.72
C VAL A 45 -5.76 7.76 5.69
N LEU A 46 -5.56 8.39 4.52
CA LEU A 46 -5.63 9.84 4.38
C LEU A 46 -7.04 10.38 4.68
N LEU A 47 -8.07 9.70 4.18
CA LEU A 47 -9.48 10.06 4.40
C LEU A 47 -9.93 9.78 5.84
N CYS A 48 -9.51 8.65 6.44
CA CYS A 48 -9.78 8.38 7.86
C CYS A 48 -9.13 9.44 8.75
N LYS A 49 -7.88 9.82 8.46
CA LYS A 49 -7.19 10.85 9.23
C LYS A 49 -7.86 12.21 9.07
N LYS A 50 -8.31 12.56 7.87
CA LYS A 50 -9.06 13.80 7.63
C LYS A 50 -10.42 13.81 8.35
N ALA A 51 -11.16 12.70 8.33
CA ALA A 51 -12.42 12.57 9.05
C ALA A 51 -12.24 12.66 10.58
N GLU A 52 -11.13 12.16 11.12
CA GLU A 52 -10.79 12.26 12.55
C GLU A 52 -10.42 13.70 12.94
N ASP A 53 -9.68 14.41 12.08
CA ASP A 53 -9.36 15.84 12.26
C ASP A 53 -10.65 16.70 12.20
N ASP A 54 -11.59 16.45 11.28
CA ASP A 54 -12.89 17.15 11.18
C ASP A 54 -13.87 16.82 12.34
N SER A 55 -13.82 15.60 12.89
CA SER A 55 -14.70 15.20 14.02
C SER A 55 -14.22 15.73 15.37
N SER A 56 -12.98 16.21 15.46
CA SER A 56 -12.39 16.78 16.68
C SER A 56 -12.76 18.26 16.89
N GLU A 57 -13.37 18.89 15.88
CA GLU A 57 -13.76 20.31 15.89
C GLU A 57 -15.28 20.52 16.14
N ILE A 58 -15.95 19.54 16.77
CA ILE A 58 -17.37 19.62 17.18
C ILE A 58 -17.48 19.55 18.71
#